data_AF-A0A660LZ41-F1
#
_entry.id   AF-A0A660LZ41-F1
#
_cell.length_a   1.000
_cell.length_b   1.000
_cell.length_c   1.000
_cell.angle_alpha   90.00
_cell.angle_beta   90.00
_cell.angle_gamma   90.00
#
_symmetry.space_group_name_H-M   'P 1'
#
loop_
_entity.id
_entity.type
_entity.pdbx_description
1 polymer ?
#
loop_
_entity_poly.entity_id
_entity_poly.type
_entity_poly.pdbx_seq_one_letter_code
_entity_poly.pdbx_strand_id
1 'polypeptide(L)' 'MASKLWQSTATGSLHPLVEAYTVGDDQVLDQHLLGHDITATKAHAHMLKKIGVLTSDE' A
#
# COMPACT_ATOMS: atom_id res chain seq x y z
N MET A 1 -14.13 13.48 -9.21
CA MET A 1 -13.84 12.40 -8.25
C MET A 1 -12.62 11.66 -8.76
N ALA A 2 -11.51 11.69 -8.04
CA ALA A 2 -10.30 10.96 -8.45
C ALA A 2 -10.53 9.44 -8.32
N SER A 3 -10.02 8.66 -9.28
CA SER A 3 -10.05 7.19 -9.20
C SER A 3 -9.15 6.70 -8.07
N LYS A 4 -9.52 5.58 -7.44
CA LYS A 4 -8.68 4.98 -6.38
C LYS A 4 -7.38 4.46 -6.97
N LEU A 5 -6.28 4.60 -6.24
CA LEU A 5 -4.93 4.19 -6.68
C LEU A 5 -4.82 2.70 -7.06
N TRP A 6 -5.61 1.84 -6.41
CA TRP A 6 -5.64 0.39 -6.63
C TRP A 6 -6.73 -0.06 -7.61
N GLN A 7 -7.53 0.86 -8.15
CA GLN A 7 -8.57 0.51 -9.12
C GLN A 7 -7.91 0.07 -10.43
N SER A 8 -8.18 -1.16 -10.85
CA SER A 8 -7.73 -1.69 -12.14
C SER A 8 -8.23 -0.81 -13.30
N THR A 9 -7.49 -0.77 -14.41
CA THR A 9 -7.85 -0.07 -15.65
C THR A 9 -9.09 -0.65 -16.36
N ALA A 10 -9.74 -1.64 -15.75
CA ALA A 10 -11.01 -2.18 -16.21
C ALA A 10 -12.03 -1.05 -16.44
N THR A 11 -12.72 -1.13 -17.57
CA THR A 11 -13.61 -0.11 -18.14
C THR A 11 -14.91 0.14 -17.37
N GLY A 12 -15.05 -0.41 -16.15
CA GLY A 12 -16.24 -0.31 -15.31
C GLY A 12 -15.94 0.29 -13.94
N SER A 13 -16.91 1.01 -13.38
CA SER A 13 -16.88 1.45 -11.98
C SER A 13 -16.92 0.23 -11.05
N LEU A 14 -16.08 0.23 -10.01
CA LEU A 14 -16.10 -0.81 -8.98
C LEU A 14 -17.50 -0.87 -8.33
N HIS A 15 -18.02 -2.08 -8.13
CA HIS A 15 -19.34 -2.25 -7.53
C HIS A 15 -19.28 -1.87 -6.03
N PRO A 16 -20.18 -1.00 -5.52
CA PRO A 16 -20.10 -0.50 -4.14
C PRO A 16 -20.11 -1.59 -3.07
N LEU A 17 -20.88 -2.66 -3.27
CA LEU A 17 -20.90 -3.82 -2.36
C LEU A 17 -19.54 -4.51 -2.28
N VAL A 18 -18.88 -4.69 -3.43
CA VAL A 18 -17.56 -5.34 -3.49
C VAL A 18 -16.54 -4.46 -2.79
N GLU A 19 -16.57 -3.15 -3.06
CA GLU A 19 -15.72 -2.16 -2.41
C GLU A 19 -15.86 -2.18 -0.89
N ALA A 20 -17.09 -2.08 -0.38
CA ALA A 20 -17.35 -2.09 1.06
C ALA A 20 -16.89 -3.38 1.73
N TYR A 21 -17.10 -4.53 1.06
CA TYR A 21 -16.64 -5.82 1.56
C TYR A 21 -15.11 -5.91 1.59
N THR A 22 -14.42 -5.42 0.56
CA THR A 22 -12.95 -5.52 0.47
C THR A 22 -12.20 -4.52 1.33
N VAL A 23 -12.78 -3.33 1.57
CA VAL A 23 -12.16 -2.29 2.40
C VAL A 23 -12.43 -2.53 3.89
N GLY A 24 -13.63 -3.03 4.23
CA GLY A 24 -13.99 -3.34 5.62
C GLY A 24 -13.58 -2.25 6.62
N ASP A 25 -12.87 -2.67 7.66
CA ASP A 25 -12.31 -1.81 8.71
C ASP A 25 -10.81 -1.52 8.52
N ASP A 26 -10.27 -1.77 7.32
CA ASP A 26 -8.83 -1.64 7.02
C ASP A 26 -8.30 -0.26 7.43
N GLN A 27 -9.09 0.79 7.23
CA GLN A 27 -8.72 2.16 7.62
C GLN A 27 -8.39 2.32 9.10
N VAL A 28 -9.06 1.56 9.97
CA VAL A 28 -8.81 1.57 11.42
C VAL A 28 -7.60 0.70 11.73
N LEU A 29 -7.50 -0.48 11.12
CA LEU A 29 -6.38 -1.39 11.32
C LEU A 29 -5.06 -0.78 10.84
N ASP A 30 -5.06 -0.12 9.68
CA ASP A 30 -3.90 0.53 9.08
C ASP A 30 -3.27 1.59 10.00
N GLN A 31 -4.09 2.32 10.76
CA GLN A 31 -3.57 3.28 11.76
C GLN A 31 -2.77 2.59 12.87
N HIS A 32 -3.18 1.39 13.27
CA HIS A 32 -2.45 0.60 14.27
C HIS A 32 -1.19 -0.03 13.67
N LEU A 33 -1.20 -0.37 12.38
CA LEU A 33 -0.09 -1.01 11.69
C LEU A 33 0.98 -0.03 11.18
N LEU A 34 0.65 1.26 11.05
CA LEU A 34 1.52 2.28 10.44
C LEU A 34 2.96 2.29 11.01
N GLY A 35 3.11 2.18 12.33
CA GLY A 35 4.44 2.16 12.96
C GLY A 35 5.26 0.93 12.59
N HIS A 36 4.60 -0.23 12.47
CA HIS A 36 5.23 -1.47 12.01
C HIS A 36 5.61 -1.38 10.54
N ASP A 37 4.75 -0.80 9.72
CA ASP A 37 4.98 -0.68 8.28
C ASP A 37 6.17 0.24 7.94
N ILE A 38 6.32 1.35 8.68
CA ILE A 38 7.52 2.22 8.59
C ILE A 38 8.78 1.44 8.95
N THR A 39 8.72 0.60 9.99
CA THR A 39 9.88 -0.19 10.43
C THR A 39 10.25 -1.25 9.40
N ALA A 40 9.27 -1.97 8.86
CA ALA A 40 9.45 -2.95 7.81
C ALA A 40 10.01 -2.30 6.52
N THR A 41 9.46 -1.14 6.13
CA THR A 41 9.91 -0.38 4.96
C THR A 41 11.38 0.03 5.07
N LYS A 42 11.82 0.54 6.24
CA LYS A 42 13.23 0.87 6.47
C LYS A 42 14.13 -0.36 6.33
N ALA A 43 13.73 -1.49 6.93
CA ALA A 43 14.49 -2.72 6.82
C ALA A 43 14.58 -3.21 5.36
N HIS A 44 13.49 -3.09 4.61
CA HIS A 44 13.44 -3.43 3.19
C HIS A 44 14.40 -2.52 2.38
N ALA A 45 14.36 -1.19 2.58
CA ALA A 45 15.27 -0.27 1.89
C ALA A 45 16.75 -0.60 2.17
N HIS A 46 17.11 -0.88 3.43
CA HIS A 46 18.47 -1.32 3.78
C HIS A 46 18.87 -2.61 3.07
N MET A 47 17.96 -3.57 2.97
CA MET A 47 18.20 -4.82 2.24
C MET A 47 18.39 -4.56 0.74
N LEU A 48 17.54 -3.74 0.11
CA LEU A 48 17.64 -3.39 -1.31
C LEU A 48 18.96 -2.71 -1.64
N LYS A 49 19.41 -1.79 -0.77
CA LYS A 49 20.74 -1.18 -0.88
C LYS A 49 21.85 -2.24 -0.79
N LYS A 50 21.74 -3.18 0.15
CA LYS A 50 22.72 -4.26 0.34
C LYS A 50 22.86 -5.16 -0.89
N ILE A 51 21.76 -5.42 -1.62
CA ILE A 51 21.79 -6.22 -2.85
C ILE A 51 22.04 -5.39 -4.12
N GLY A 52 22.26 -4.08 -3.98
CA GLY A 52 22.59 -3.19 -5.09
C GLY A 52 21.42 -2.76 -5.97
N VAL A 53 20.17 -2.90 -5.48
CA VAL A 53 18.97 -2.39 -6.18
C VAL A 53 18.77 -0.90 -5.94
N LEU A 54 19.09 -0.41 -4.74
CA LEU A 54 19.07 1.02 -4.41
C LEU A 54 20.49 1.57 -4.25
N THR A 55 20.67 2.85 -4.61
CA THR A 55 21.91 3.58 -4.33
C THR A 55 21.95 4.09 -2.89
N SER A 56 22.92 4.93 -2.54
CA SER A 56 22.97 5.55 -1.19
C SER A 56 22.14 6.83 -1.09
N ASP A 57 21.79 7.42 -2.23
CA ASP A 57 20.99 8.65 -2.33
C ASP A 57 19.49 8.34 -2.41
N GLU A 58 19.14 7.07 -2.58
CA GLU A 58 17.78 6.48 -2.57
C GLU A 58 17.55 5.68 -1.27
#